data_AF-A0A7C2QGZ2-F1
#
_entry.id   AF-A0A7C2QGZ2-F1
#
_cell.length_a   1.000
_cell.length_b   1.000
_cell.length_c   1.000
_cell.angle_alpha   90.00
_cell.angle_beta   90.00
_cell.angle_gamma   90.00
#
_symmetry.space_group_name_H-M   'P 1'
#
loop_
_entity.id
_entity.type
_entity.pdbx_description
1 polymer ?
#
loop_
_entity_poly.entity_id
_entity_poly.type
_entity_poly.pdbx_seq_one_letter_code
_entity_poly.pdbx_strand_id
1 'polypeptide(L)' 'MLTARGHLRKKVHVSGNEYFYIHIPSKLAHDSQFPFSEGDELIISVDVKSSRIIIEKANDGEGGQQSAKRRVQQKINA' A
#
# COMPACT_ATOMS: atom_id res chain seq x y z
N MET A 1 15.55 -14.69 0.40
CA MET A 1 14.54 -13.63 0.26
C MET A 1 14.81 -12.64 1.38
N LEU A 2 15.00 -11.37 1.05
CA LEU A 2 15.19 -10.30 2.05
C LEU A 2 13.86 -9.58 2.23
N THR A 3 13.46 -9.28 3.45
CA THR A 3 12.15 -8.68 3.71
C THR A 3 12.28 -7.51 4.66
N ALA A 4 11.53 -6.44 4.40
CA ALA A 4 11.47 -5.24 5.23
C ALA A 4 10.04 -4.72 5.33
N ARG A 5 9.74 -3.99 6.41
CA ARG A 5 8.50 -3.21 6.52
C ARG A 5 8.77 -1.76 6.17
N GLY A 6 7.80 -1.12 5.53
CA GLY A 6 7.89 0.26 5.11
C GLY A 6 6.51 0.92 5.06
N HIS A 7 6.47 2.19 4.69
CA HIS A 7 5.23 2.91 4.45
C HIS A 7 5.30 3.57 3.08
N LEU A 8 4.21 3.53 2.32
CA LEU A 8 4.10 4.31 1.09
C LEU A 8 3.98 5.79 1.46
N ARG A 9 4.93 6.61 1.02
CA ARG A 9 4.92 8.05 1.28
C ARG A 9 5.16 8.81 -0.01
N LYS A 10 4.56 9.99 -0.13
CA LYS A 10 4.97 10.94 -1.17
C LYS A 10 6.45 11.27 -1.00
N LYS A 11 7.14 11.48 -2.13
CA LYS A 11 8.54 11.91 -2.12
C LYS A 11 8.66 13.25 -1.39
N VAL A 12 9.23 13.22 -0.19
CA VAL A 12 9.60 14.39 0.61
C VAL A 12 11.12 14.46 0.70
N HIS A 13 11.66 15.67 0.74
CA HIS A 13 13.08 15.84 1.06
C HIS A 13 13.29 15.43 2.52
N VAL A 14 14.12 14.42 2.74
CA VAL A 14 14.49 13.94 4.08
C VAL A 14 15.97 14.19 4.26
N SER A 15 16.32 15.04 5.22
CA SER A 15 17.71 15.33 5.59
C SER A 15 18.19 14.34 6.66
N GLY A 16 19.37 13.75 6.47
CA GLY A 16 20.05 12.94 7.49
C GLY A 16 20.03 11.43 7.28
N ASN A 17 19.19 10.91 6.37
CA ASN A 17 19.15 9.49 6.03
C ASN A 17 19.09 9.32 4.50
N GLU A 18 19.85 8.35 3.98
CA GLU A 18 19.78 7.96 2.58
C GLU A 18 18.54 7.09 2.33
N TYR A 19 17.73 7.47 1.35
CA TYR A 19 16.55 6.73 0.94
C TYR A 19 16.61 6.42 -0.54
N PHE A 20 16.27 5.17 -0.88
CA PHE A 20 15.98 4.77 -2.25
C PHE A 20 14.48 4.90 -2.50
N TYR A 21 14.13 5.44 -3.68
CA TYR A 21 12.74 5.62 -4.08
C TYR A 21 12.41 4.70 -5.25
N ILE A 22 11.26 4.02 -5.17
CA ILE A 22 10.67 3.32 -6.31
C ILE A 22 9.78 4.32 -7.04
N HIS A 23 10.06 4.54 -8.32
CA HIS A 23 9.22 5.40 -9.15
C HIS A 23 8.06 4.61 -9.74
N ILE A 24 6.83 4.99 -9.39
CA ILE A 24 5.61 4.43 -9.96
C ILE A 24 5.05 5.47 -10.94
N PRO A 25 4.86 5.13 -12.23
CA PRO A 25 4.28 6.05 -13.20
C PRO A 25 2.92 6.56 -12.73
N SER A 26 2.67 7.87 -12.87
CA SER A 26 1.42 8.50 -12.42
C SER A 26 0.18 7.83 -13.03
N LYS A 27 0.25 7.44 -14.32
CA LYS A 27 -0.82 6.71 -14.99
C LYS A 27 -1.18 5.40 -14.28
N LEU A 28 -0.19 4.69 -13.75
CA LEU A 28 -0.41 3.44 -12.99
C LEU A 28 -0.94 3.76 -11.58
N ALA A 29 -0.38 4.75 -10.90
CA ALA A 29 -0.80 5.13 -9.55
C ALA A 29 -2.22 5.72 -9.48
N HIS A 30 -2.72 6.30 -10.57
CA HIS A 30 -4.10 6.79 -10.69
C HIS A 30 -5.11 5.74 -11.17
N ASP A 31 -4.64 4.53 -11.51
CA ASP A 31 -5.51 3.44 -11.90
C ASP A 31 -6.32 2.96 -10.68
N SER A 32 -7.63 2.73 -10.83
CA SER A 32 -8.48 2.26 -9.73
C SER A 32 -8.12 0.84 -9.27
N GLN A 33 -7.38 0.08 -10.08
CA GLN A 33 -6.85 -1.23 -9.72
C GLN A 33 -5.51 -1.15 -8.98
N PHE A 34 -4.91 0.04 -8.85
CA PHE A 34 -3.68 0.20 -8.08
C PHE A 34 -3.99 -0.01 -6.59
N PRO A 35 -3.37 -1.01 -5.93
CA PRO A 35 -3.86 -1.50 -4.64
C PRO A 35 -3.35 -0.71 -3.43
N PHE A 36 -2.50 0.30 -3.65
CA PHE A 36 -1.83 1.03 -2.57
C PHE A 36 -2.26 2.49 -2.52
N SER A 37 -2.37 3.02 -1.31
CA SER A 37 -2.64 4.42 -1.01
C SER A 37 -1.51 5.04 -0.18
N GLU A 38 -1.36 6.37 -0.27
CA GLU A 38 -0.40 7.07 0.59
C GLU A 38 -0.70 6.79 2.07
N GLY A 39 0.34 6.42 2.83
CA GLY A 39 0.25 6.02 4.23
C GLY A 39 0.11 4.52 4.46
N ASP A 40 -0.18 3.70 3.44
CA ASP A 40 -0.27 2.24 3.60
C ASP A 40 1.05 1.68 4.15
N GLU A 41 0.96 0.81 5.15
CA GLU A 41 2.09 -0.01 5.62
C GLU A 41 2.29 -1.17 4.65
N LEU A 42 3.53 -1.39 4.24
CA LEU A 42 3.92 -2.33 3.21
C LEU A 42 4.93 -3.34 3.74
N ILE A 43 4.82 -4.58 3.25
CA ILE A 43 5.88 -5.59 3.31
C ILE A 43 6.58 -5.58 1.96
N ILE A 44 7.89 -5.36 1.97
CA ILE A 44 8.73 -5.33 0.77
C ILE A 44 9.66 -6.53 0.82
N SER A 45 9.55 -7.41 -0.18
CA SER A 45 10.35 -8.64 -0.30
C SER A 45 11.22 -8.58 -1.56
N VAL A 46 12.50 -8.95 -1.43
CA VAL A 46 13.44 -9.07 -2.55
C VAL A 46 13.77 -10.54 -2.77
N ASP A 47 13.35 -11.05 -3.93
CA ASP A 47 13.78 -12.34 -4.44
C ASP A 47 15.00 -12.14 -5.35
N VAL A 48 16.18 -12.32 -4.76
CA VAL A 48 17.48 -12.19 -5.44
C VAL A 48 17.63 -13.20 -6.58
N LYS A 49 17.03 -14.39 -6.48
CA LYS A 49 17.20 -15.44 -7.49
C LYS A 49 16.49 -15.08 -8.79
N SER A 50 15.31 -14.47 -8.68
CA SER A 50 14.51 -14.03 -9.83
C SER A 50 14.68 -12.55 -10.17
N SER A 51 15.50 -11.81 -9.41
CA SER A 51 15.68 -10.36 -9.55
C SER A 51 14.36 -9.59 -9.49
N ARG A 52 13.49 -9.96 -8.53
CA ARG A 52 12.17 -9.33 -8.35
C ARG A 52 12.03 -8.68 -6.98
N ILE A 53 11.33 -7.54 -6.98
CA ILE A 53 10.82 -6.90 -5.77
C ILE A 53 9.31 -7.13 -5.73
N ILE A 54 8.83 -7.62 -4.59
CA ILE A 54 7.42 -7.89 -4.31
C ILE A 54 7.00 -6.93 -3.20
N ILE A 55 5.88 -6.24 -3.39
CA ILE A 55 5.34 -5.26 -2.45
C ILE A 55 3.91 -5.69 -2.12
N GLU A 56 3.62 -5.83 -0.84
CA GLU A 56 2.34 -6.31 -0.32
C GLU A 56 1.86 -5.38 0.81
N LYS A 57 0.54 -5.29 1.05
CA LYS A 57 0.03 -4.54 2.22
C LYS A 57 0.32 -5.35 3.49
N ALA A 58 0.80 -4.69 4.53
CA ALA A 58 1.12 -5.38 5.79
C ALA A 58 -0.12 -5.86 6.56
N ASN A 59 -1.31 -5.31 6.26
CA ASN A 59 -2.56 -5.57 6.97
C ASN A 59 -3.54 -6.50 6.26
N ASP A 60 -3.14 -7.21 5.21
CA ASP A 60 -4.02 -8.15 4.51
C ASP A 60 -4.07 -9.55 5.19
N GLY A 61 -3.93 -9.56 6.51
CA GLY A 61 -4.27 -10.71 7.35
C GLY A 61 -5.72 -10.58 7.84
N GLU A 62 -6.63 -11.27 7.14
CA GLU A 62 -8.04 -11.54 7.53
C GLU A 62 -9.10 -10.45 7.28
N GLY A 63 -9.92 -10.64 6.23
CA GLY A 63 -11.35 -10.30 6.29
C GLY A 63 -11.78 -8.84 6.17
N GLY A 64 -11.57 -8.21 5.01
CA GLY A 64 -12.13 -6.89 4.67
C GLY A 64 -13.64 -6.86 4.33
N GLN A 65 -14.49 -7.63 5.02
CA GLN A 65 -15.93 -7.38 5.12
C GLN A 65 -16.19 -6.13 5.99
N GLN A 66 -15.67 -4.95 5.61
CA GLN A 66 -16.00 -3.68 6.29
C GLN A 66 -16.56 -2.61 5.36
N SER A 67 -16.60 -2.84 4.04
CA SER A 67 -17.38 -1.99 3.13
C SER A 67 -18.87 -2.31 3.10
N ALA A 68 -19.32 -3.44 3.67
CA ALA A 68 -20.74 -3.83 3.67
C ALA A 68 -21.54 -3.29 4.88
N LYS A 69 -20.91 -2.84 5.97
CA LYS A 69 -21.62 -2.38 7.19
C LYS A 69 -21.99 -0.89 7.21
N ARG A 70 -21.49 -0.05 6.29
CA ARG A 70 -21.87 1.37 6.25
C ARG A 70 -23.12 1.69 5.42
N ARG A 71 -23.67 0.74 4.67
CA ARG A 71 -24.89 0.95 3.86
C ARG A 71 -26.20 0.49 4.55
N VAL A 72 -26.14 0.09 5.83
CA VAL A 72 -27.33 -0.27 6.62
C VAL A 72 -27.88 0.91 7.42
N GLN A 73 -27.19 2.05 7.50
CA GLN A 73 -27.70 3.26 8.18
C GLN A 73 -28.50 4.19 7.25
N GLN A 74 -29.18 3.63 6.24
CA GLN A 74 -30.08 4.38 5.36
C GLN A 74 -31.44 3.69 5.29
N LYS A 75 -31.96 3.28 6.44
CA LYS A 75 -33.39 3.17 6.69
C LYS A 75 -33.66 3.73 8.08
N ILE A 76 -34.86 4.27 8.23
CA ILE A 76 -35.51 4.88 9.40
C ILE A 76 -34.99 6.25 9.84
N ASN A 77 -35.61 7.30 9.29
CA ASN A 77 -36.11 8.41 10.09
C ASN A 77 -37.55 8.72 9.63
N ALA A 78 -38.45 8.60 10.62
CA ALA A 78 -39.81 9.14 10.76
C ALA A 78 -40.77 9.06 9.56
#